data_AF-A0A2T0MJF2-F1
#
_entry.id   AF-A0A2T0MJF2-F1
#
_cell.length_a   1.000
_cell.length_b   1.000
_cell.length_c   1.000
_cell.angle_alpha   90.00
_cell.angle_beta   90.00
_cell.angle_gamma   90.00
#
_symmetry.space_group_name_H-M   'P 1'
#
loop_
_entity.id
_entity.type
_entity.pdbx_description
1 polymer ?
#
loop_
_entity_poly.entity_id
_entity_poly.type
_entity_poly.pdbx_seq_one_letter_code
_entity_poly.pdbx_strand_id
1 'polypeptide(L)'
;MASHYEAPIRKPLVLGDKGYHDVTVDIARPVEGKANKHWWIVFSIALVAFLWGLGCIIYTISTGIGVWGLNKTVNWAWDITNFVWWVGIGHAGTLISAVLLLFRQKWRMAINRSAEAMTIFSVIQAGLFPIIHMGRPWLAYWVLPIPNQFGSLWVNFNSPLLWDVFAISTYLSVSLVFWWTGLLPDFAMIRDRAVKPFQKKIYSLLSFGWTGRAKDWQRFEEVSLVLAGLATPLVLSVHTIVSFDFATSVIPGWHTTIFPPYFVAGAIFSGFAMVQTLLIIMRKVCNLEAYITVQHIELMNIVIMITGSIVGCAYITELFIAWYSGVEYEQYAFLNRATGPYWWAYWSMMTCNVFSPQFMWFKKLRTSIMFSFFISIIVNIGMWFERFVIIVTSLHRDYLPSSWTMFSPTFVDIGIFIGTIGFFFVLFLLYSRTFPVIAQAEVKSILKSSGERFKVLRDAGKPLYTKPTNGVIIEVDVEETEEETAEATGGFSGAPVMQLLSSIGSFDTNTQSPDDLKKVKGIGPLMEKTLNKIGIFSFLQVSKMTEKEYNLLDSITGSFPGRAQRDDWAGQAKGLINLDK
;
A
#
# COMPACT_ATOMS: atom_id res chain seq x y z
N MET A 1 -6.06 13.42 -29.97
CA MET A 1 -5.54 13.82 -28.65
C MET A 1 -6.52 13.33 -27.58
N ALA A 2 -6.14 12.31 -26.78
CA ALA A 2 -7.00 11.77 -25.73
C ALA A 2 -6.89 12.63 -24.46
N SER A 3 -8.02 13.09 -23.94
CA SER A 3 -8.18 14.06 -22.86
C SER A 3 -7.82 13.51 -21.46
N HIS A 4 -6.53 13.23 -21.20
CA HIS A 4 -6.08 12.79 -19.87
C HIS A 4 -4.74 13.45 -19.49
N TYR A 5 -4.74 14.25 -18.43
CA TYR A 5 -3.60 15.08 -17.98
C TYR A 5 -2.68 14.36 -16.98
N GLU A 6 -2.28 13.12 -17.24
CA GLU A 6 -1.30 12.45 -16.36
C GLU A 6 0.13 12.75 -16.80
N ALA A 7 0.98 13.11 -15.84
CA ALA A 7 2.40 13.32 -16.12
C ALA A 7 3.09 12.00 -16.58
N PRO A 8 3.90 12.04 -17.64
CA PRO A 8 4.59 10.86 -18.19
C PRO A 8 5.64 10.28 -17.23
N ILE A 9 6.07 11.06 -16.23
CA ILE A 9 7.10 10.67 -15.24
C ILE A 9 6.63 9.51 -14.34
N ARG A 10 5.32 9.32 -14.17
CA ARG A 10 4.78 8.32 -13.23
C ARG A 10 4.89 6.91 -13.84
N LYS A 11 5.58 6.02 -13.14
CA LYS A 11 5.61 4.59 -13.46
C LYS A 11 4.24 3.91 -13.32
N PRO A 12 3.98 2.79 -14.03
CA PRO A 12 2.77 2.01 -13.84
C PRO A 12 2.74 1.33 -12.47
N LEU A 13 1.56 1.30 -11.85
CA LEU A 13 1.33 0.65 -10.55
C LEU A 13 0.83 -0.79 -10.70
N VAL A 14 0.23 -1.13 -11.84
CA VAL A 14 -0.17 -2.50 -12.20
C VAL A 14 0.63 -2.89 -13.44
N LEU A 15 1.39 -3.97 -13.33
CA LEU A 15 2.28 -4.47 -14.38
C LEU A 15 1.59 -5.53 -15.24
N GLY A 16 2.06 -5.65 -16.47
CA GLY A 16 1.56 -6.56 -17.49
C GLY A 16 0.33 -6.04 -18.23
N ASP A 17 -0.02 -6.73 -19.32
CA ASP A 17 -1.20 -6.43 -20.13
C ASP A 17 -2.50 -6.97 -19.48
N LYS A 18 -2.88 -6.40 -18.33
CA LYS A 18 -4.06 -6.86 -17.56
C LYS A 18 -5.28 -5.97 -17.77
N GLY A 19 -6.40 -6.59 -18.15
CA GLY A 19 -7.72 -5.98 -18.20
C GLY A 19 -8.51 -6.14 -16.89
N TYR A 20 -9.73 -5.60 -16.86
CA TYR A 20 -10.63 -5.69 -15.70
C TYR A 20 -10.97 -7.13 -15.30
N HIS A 21 -11.07 -8.04 -16.28
CA HIS A 21 -11.35 -9.45 -16.04
C HIS A 21 -10.19 -10.14 -15.32
N ASP A 22 -8.96 -9.91 -15.81
CA ASP A 22 -7.74 -10.54 -15.28
C ASP A 22 -7.52 -10.18 -13.82
N VAL A 23 -7.78 -8.93 -13.44
CA VAL A 23 -7.72 -8.48 -12.04
C VAL A 23 -8.62 -9.29 -11.14
N THR A 24 -9.87 -9.52 -11.56
CA THR A 24 -10.78 -10.34 -10.76
C THR A 24 -10.34 -11.80 -10.73
N VAL A 25 -9.88 -12.37 -11.85
CA VAL A 25 -9.44 -13.77 -11.90
C VAL A 25 -8.24 -14.00 -10.98
N ASP A 26 -7.22 -13.14 -11.06
CA ASP A 26 -6.01 -13.29 -10.26
C ASP A 26 -6.29 -13.16 -8.76
N ILE A 27 -7.14 -12.20 -8.35
CA ILE A 27 -7.46 -11.97 -6.93
C ILE A 27 -8.43 -13.04 -6.39
N ALA A 28 -9.33 -13.57 -7.22
CA ALA A 28 -10.28 -14.62 -6.82
C ALA A 28 -9.64 -16.02 -6.80
N ARG A 29 -8.60 -16.28 -7.62
CA ARG A 29 -7.94 -17.60 -7.74
C ARG A 29 -7.50 -18.19 -6.40
N PRO A 30 -6.88 -17.45 -5.45
CA PRO A 30 -6.55 -17.97 -4.12
C PRO A 30 -7.78 -18.36 -3.31
N VAL A 31 -8.93 -17.69 -3.49
CA VAL A 31 -10.16 -17.98 -2.75
C VAL A 31 -10.92 -19.17 -3.32
N GLU A 32 -10.95 -19.29 -4.66
CA GLU A 32 -11.65 -20.38 -5.37
C GLU A 32 -10.87 -21.71 -5.34
N GLY A 33 -9.54 -21.63 -5.32
CA GLY A 33 -8.65 -22.80 -5.38
C GLY A 33 -8.52 -23.56 -4.05
N LYS A 34 -7.92 -24.76 -4.13
CA LYS A 34 -7.48 -25.51 -2.94
C LYS A 34 -6.18 -24.93 -2.39
N ALA A 35 -5.99 -25.00 -1.07
CA ALA A 35 -4.74 -24.61 -0.43
C ALA A 35 -3.59 -25.53 -0.89
N ASN A 36 -2.43 -24.96 -1.14
CA ASN A 36 -1.24 -25.72 -1.55
C ASN A 36 -0.58 -26.39 -0.33
N LYS A 37 0.37 -27.31 -0.59
CA LYS A 37 1.11 -28.02 0.47
C LYS A 37 1.86 -27.06 1.40
N HIS A 38 2.45 -25.99 0.86
CA HIS A 38 3.17 -24.99 1.63
C HIS A 38 2.28 -24.27 2.64
N TRP A 39 1.06 -23.91 2.25
CA TRP A 39 0.10 -23.27 3.15
C TRP A 39 -0.24 -24.19 4.33
N TRP A 40 -0.48 -25.48 4.10
CA TRP A 40 -0.75 -26.44 5.18
C TRP A 40 0.44 -26.60 6.13
N ILE A 41 1.67 -26.63 5.61
CA ILE A 41 2.88 -26.69 6.45
C ILE A 41 2.96 -25.46 7.36
N VAL A 42 2.84 -24.25 6.80
CA VAL A 42 2.94 -23.01 7.57
C VAL A 42 1.77 -22.88 8.56
N PHE A 43 0.56 -23.25 8.14
CA PHE A 43 -0.63 -23.26 9.00
C PHE A 43 -0.46 -24.21 10.18
N SER A 44 0.05 -25.43 9.96
CA SER A 44 0.32 -26.39 11.05
C SER A 44 1.37 -25.86 12.03
N ILE A 45 2.44 -25.22 11.55
CA ILE A 45 3.47 -24.62 12.42
C ILE A 45 2.86 -23.50 13.28
N ALA A 46 2.09 -22.59 12.66
CA ALA A 46 1.42 -21.50 13.37
C ALA A 46 0.40 -22.02 14.39
N LEU A 47 -0.34 -23.08 14.03
CA LEU A 47 -1.33 -23.72 14.90
C LEU A 47 -0.67 -24.39 16.11
N VAL A 48 0.45 -25.09 15.93
CA VAL A 48 1.19 -25.70 17.05
C VAL A 48 1.71 -24.62 18.01
N ALA A 49 2.29 -23.53 17.48
CA ALA A 49 2.74 -22.40 18.30
C ALA A 49 1.57 -21.77 19.07
N PHE A 50 0.42 -21.57 18.42
CA PHE A 50 -0.80 -21.07 19.06
C PHE A 50 -1.30 -21.99 20.19
N LEU A 51 -1.40 -23.30 19.94
CA LEU A 51 -1.89 -24.26 20.93
C LEU A 51 -0.95 -24.35 22.14
N TRP A 52 0.36 -24.29 21.92
CA TRP A 52 1.34 -24.23 23.00
C TRP A 52 1.21 -22.94 23.81
N GLY A 53 1.05 -21.80 23.15
CA GLY A 53 0.77 -20.52 23.81
C GLY A 53 -0.52 -20.53 24.62
N LEU A 54 -1.60 -21.11 24.08
CA LEU A 54 -2.87 -21.27 24.78
C LEU A 54 -2.71 -22.14 26.05
N GLY A 55 -1.92 -23.21 25.97
CA GLY A 55 -1.53 -24.01 27.13
C GLY A 55 -0.81 -23.19 28.19
N CYS A 56 0.13 -22.32 27.80
CA CYS A 56 0.83 -21.41 28.70
C CYS A 56 -0.14 -20.41 29.37
N ILE A 57 -1.10 -19.84 28.61
CA ILE A 57 -2.10 -18.90 29.13
C ILE A 57 -3.01 -19.58 30.17
N ILE A 58 -3.51 -20.80 29.86
CA ILE A 58 -4.37 -21.55 30.78
C ILE A 58 -3.60 -21.89 32.06
N TYR A 59 -2.33 -22.29 31.93
CA TYR A 59 -1.46 -22.56 33.06
C TYR A 59 -1.28 -21.34 33.96
N THR A 60 -1.01 -20.15 33.41
CA THR A 60 -0.83 -18.93 34.20
C THR A 60 -2.10 -18.47 34.89
N ILE A 61 -3.25 -18.54 34.21
CA ILE A 61 -4.53 -18.13 34.80
C ILE A 61 -4.94 -19.09 35.93
N SER A 62 -4.63 -20.38 35.82
CA SER A 62 -4.98 -21.38 36.83
C SER A 62 -4.04 -21.43 38.02
N THR A 63 -2.76 -21.09 37.86
CA THR A 63 -1.74 -21.18 38.92
C THR A 63 -1.33 -19.82 39.51
N GLY A 64 -1.59 -18.73 38.79
CA GLY A 64 -1.32 -17.36 39.21
C GLY A 64 -0.17 -16.69 38.44
N ILE A 65 -0.15 -15.35 38.48
CA ILE A 65 0.82 -14.50 37.75
C ILE A 65 2.27 -14.70 38.21
N GLY A 66 2.51 -15.25 39.40
CA GLY A 66 3.86 -15.52 39.92
C GLY A 66 4.68 -16.54 39.12
N VAL A 67 4.08 -17.20 38.12
CA VAL A 67 4.78 -18.05 37.14
C VAL A 67 5.60 -17.22 36.13
N TRP A 68 5.20 -15.97 35.90
CA TRP A 68 5.97 -15.03 35.09
C TRP A 68 7.24 -14.59 35.82
N GLY A 69 8.25 -14.15 35.07
CA GLY A 69 9.51 -13.64 35.61
C GLY A 69 9.40 -12.27 36.28
N LEU A 70 8.19 -11.84 36.64
CA LEU A 70 7.92 -10.55 37.27
C LEU A 70 8.50 -10.50 38.69
N ASN A 71 8.81 -9.28 39.13
CA ASN A 71 9.32 -8.99 40.46
C ASN A 71 8.39 -8.00 41.17
N LYS A 72 8.50 -7.88 42.49
CA LYS A 72 7.79 -6.84 43.25
C LYS A 72 8.18 -5.42 42.83
N THR A 73 9.41 -5.22 42.33
CA THR A 73 9.86 -3.94 41.77
C THR A 73 9.52 -3.82 40.28
N VAL A 74 9.96 -4.80 39.48
CA VAL A 74 9.65 -4.86 38.04
C VAL A 74 8.37 -5.65 37.85
N ASN A 75 7.24 -4.98 38.06
CA ASN A 75 5.90 -5.55 38.00
C ASN A 75 5.33 -5.65 36.58
N TRP A 76 5.92 -4.91 35.64
CA TRP A 76 5.63 -4.99 34.21
C TRP A 76 6.91 -5.21 33.42
N ALA A 77 6.84 -6.12 32.46
CA ALA A 77 7.94 -6.42 31.56
C ALA A 77 7.40 -6.95 30.23
N TRP A 78 7.48 -8.27 29.99
CA TRP A 78 7.13 -8.88 28.70
C TRP A 78 5.64 -8.74 28.36
N ASP A 79 4.77 -8.80 29.36
CA ASP A 79 3.33 -8.61 29.23
C ASP A 79 2.98 -7.28 28.54
N ILE A 80 3.30 -6.15 29.16
CA ILE A 80 2.98 -4.83 28.61
C ILE A 80 3.91 -4.48 27.43
N THR A 81 5.14 -5.00 27.38
CA THR A 81 6.02 -4.84 26.21
C THR A 81 5.36 -5.39 24.95
N ASN A 82 4.85 -6.62 25.03
CA ASN A 82 4.19 -7.27 23.89
C ASN A 82 2.86 -6.62 23.54
N PHE A 83 2.11 -6.18 24.55
CA PHE A 83 0.90 -5.39 24.37
C PHE A 83 1.15 -4.15 23.50
N VAL A 84 2.06 -3.25 23.92
CA VAL A 84 2.35 -2.01 23.20
C VAL A 84 2.95 -2.30 21.82
N TRP A 85 3.74 -3.37 21.68
CA TRP A 85 4.30 -3.79 20.41
C TRP A 85 3.22 -4.24 19.41
N TRP A 86 2.25 -5.06 19.84
CA TRP A 86 1.13 -5.51 19.01
C TRP A 86 0.17 -4.37 18.64
N VAL A 87 -0.12 -3.45 19.56
CA VAL A 87 -0.87 -2.22 19.27
C VAL A 87 -0.14 -1.39 18.22
N GLY A 88 1.18 -1.19 18.42
CA GLY A 88 2.04 -0.46 17.50
C GLY A 88 2.01 -1.02 16.08
N ILE A 89 2.16 -2.34 15.92
CA ILE A 89 2.04 -3.02 14.61
C ILE A 89 0.68 -2.73 13.96
N GLY A 90 -0.39 -2.72 14.77
CA GLY A 90 -1.75 -2.50 14.29
C GLY A 90 -1.99 -1.11 13.71
N HIS A 91 -1.19 -0.10 14.02
CA HIS A 91 -1.42 1.26 13.52
C HIS A 91 -1.03 1.49 12.06
N ALA A 92 -0.12 0.68 11.50
CA ALA A 92 0.27 0.87 10.10
C ALA A 92 -0.88 0.57 9.14
N GLY A 93 -1.74 -0.41 9.42
CA GLY A 93 -2.83 -0.78 8.52
C GLY A 93 -3.87 0.32 8.35
N THR A 94 -4.33 0.90 9.47
CA THR A 94 -5.26 2.03 9.48
C THR A 94 -4.63 3.32 8.95
N LEU A 95 -3.32 3.54 9.15
CA LEU A 95 -2.63 4.65 8.49
C LEU A 95 -2.63 4.48 6.96
N ILE A 96 -2.32 3.27 6.48
CA ILE A 96 -2.34 2.97 5.04
C ILE A 96 -3.74 3.17 4.46
N SER A 97 -4.79 2.70 5.13
CA SER A 97 -6.15 2.79 4.58
C SER A 97 -6.83 4.15 4.78
N ALA A 98 -6.51 4.89 5.84
CA ALA A 98 -7.10 6.19 6.13
C ALA A 98 -6.22 7.37 5.71
N VAL A 99 -4.99 7.48 6.22
CA VAL A 99 -4.13 8.66 5.99
C VAL A 99 -3.72 8.77 4.52
N LEU A 100 -3.32 7.66 3.89
CA LEU A 100 -2.99 7.68 2.46
C LEU A 100 -4.22 7.93 1.57
N LEU A 101 -5.42 7.60 2.05
CA LEU A 101 -6.67 7.95 1.38
C LEU A 101 -6.92 9.46 1.43
N LEU A 102 -6.71 10.10 2.59
CA LEU A 102 -6.79 11.56 2.74
C LEU A 102 -5.80 12.28 1.82
N PHE A 103 -4.57 11.76 1.69
CA PHE A 103 -3.56 12.28 0.75
C PHE A 103 -3.76 11.81 -0.70
N ARG A 104 -4.87 11.11 -1.00
CA ARG A 104 -5.23 10.59 -2.34
C ARG A 104 -4.10 9.82 -3.02
N GLN A 105 -3.31 9.09 -2.24
CA GLN A 105 -2.20 8.29 -2.75
C GLN A 105 -2.74 7.02 -3.42
N LYS A 106 -2.52 6.87 -4.73
CA LYS A 106 -3.07 5.76 -5.53
C LYS A 106 -2.38 4.40 -5.28
N TRP A 107 -1.14 4.39 -4.81
CA TRP A 107 -0.37 3.15 -4.60
C TRP A 107 -0.90 2.31 -3.43
N ARG A 108 -1.65 2.92 -2.50
CA ARG A 108 -2.23 2.18 -1.36
C ARG A 108 -3.25 1.10 -1.79
N MET A 109 -3.89 1.25 -2.96
CA MET A 109 -5.00 0.39 -3.40
C MET A 109 -4.63 -1.10 -3.53
N ALA A 110 -3.35 -1.42 -3.76
CA ALA A 110 -2.85 -2.79 -3.80
C ALA A 110 -2.55 -3.39 -2.42
N ILE A 111 -2.55 -2.57 -1.37
CA ILE A 111 -2.07 -2.92 -0.03
C ILE A 111 -3.18 -2.83 1.03
N ASN A 112 -4.06 -1.81 0.92
CA ASN A 112 -5.09 -1.44 1.91
C ASN A 112 -5.71 -2.65 2.62
N ARG A 113 -6.25 -3.58 1.84
CA ARG A 113 -7.04 -4.69 2.35
C ARG A 113 -6.25 -5.66 3.23
N SER A 114 -5.02 -5.99 2.82
CA SER A 114 -4.11 -6.82 3.62
C SER A 114 -3.58 -6.09 4.86
N ALA A 115 -3.42 -4.76 4.78
CA ALA A 115 -2.95 -3.95 5.89
C ALA A 115 -4.04 -3.77 6.96
N GLU A 116 -5.29 -3.57 6.57
CA GLU A 116 -6.44 -3.55 7.50
C GLU A 116 -6.64 -4.89 8.22
N ALA A 117 -6.47 -6.01 7.51
CA ALA A 117 -6.53 -7.34 8.12
C ALA A 117 -5.41 -7.52 9.16
N MET A 118 -4.20 -7.04 8.86
CA MET A 118 -3.10 -7.04 9.82
C MET A 118 -3.46 -6.24 11.09
N THR A 119 -4.06 -5.04 10.95
CA THR A 119 -4.52 -4.25 12.10
C THR A 119 -5.48 -5.03 12.99
N ILE A 120 -6.52 -5.63 12.40
CA ILE A 120 -7.55 -6.32 13.19
C ILE A 120 -6.94 -7.50 13.94
N PHE A 121 -6.11 -8.31 13.26
CA PHE A 121 -5.52 -9.48 13.90
C PHE A 121 -4.46 -9.13 14.94
N SER A 122 -3.69 -8.05 14.75
CA SER A 122 -2.72 -7.57 15.73
C SER A 122 -3.40 -6.96 16.96
N VAL A 123 -4.49 -6.19 16.78
CA VAL A 123 -5.26 -5.63 17.89
C VAL A 123 -5.95 -6.72 18.71
N ILE A 124 -6.41 -7.80 18.07
CA ILE A 124 -6.88 -8.99 18.79
C ILE A 124 -5.76 -9.59 19.64
N GLN A 125 -4.52 -9.67 19.14
CA GLN A 125 -3.39 -10.15 19.96
C GLN A 125 -3.12 -9.21 21.13
N ALA A 126 -3.08 -7.90 20.87
CA ALA A 126 -2.89 -6.89 21.90
C ALA A 126 -3.95 -7.00 23.00
N GLY A 127 -5.23 -7.11 22.63
CA GLY A 127 -6.35 -7.19 23.57
C GLY A 127 -6.33 -8.40 24.50
N LEU A 128 -5.51 -9.42 24.23
CA LEU A 128 -5.31 -10.54 25.15
C LEU A 128 -4.50 -10.13 26.39
N PHE A 129 -3.48 -9.29 26.24
CA PHE A 129 -2.55 -8.95 27.32
C PHE A 129 -3.22 -8.21 28.49
N PRO A 130 -4.07 -7.19 28.28
CA PRO A 130 -4.80 -6.52 29.36
C PRO A 130 -5.66 -7.47 30.21
N ILE A 131 -6.08 -8.61 29.66
CA ILE A 131 -6.84 -9.63 30.40
C ILE A 131 -5.91 -10.63 31.08
N ILE A 132 -4.93 -11.18 30.34
CA ILE A 132 -4.07 -12.26 30.84
C ILE A 132 -3.15 -11.77 31.97
N HIS A 133 -2.70 -10.51 31.94
CA HIS A 133 -1.83 -9.96 32.98
C HIS A 133 -2.55 -9.62 34.30
N MET A 134 -3.89 -9.75 34.34
CA MET A 134 -4.65 -9.47 35.55
C MET A 134 -4.44 -10.59 36.58
N GLY A 135 -4.27 -10.22 37.85
CA GLY A 135 -4.29 -11.20 38.94
C GLY A 135 -5.65 -11.90 39.11
N ARG A 136 -6.76 -11.25 38.71
CA ARG A 136 -8.13 -11.80 38.78
C ARG A 136 -8.91 -11.46 37.49
N PRO A 137 -8.66 -12.17 36.38
CA PRO A 137 -9.25 -11.83 35.08
C PRO A 137 -10.77 -12.00 35.03
N TRP A 138 -11.37 -12.86 35.85
CA TRP A 138 -12.83 -13.07 35.90
C TRP A 138 -13.61 -11.85 36.42
N LEU A 139 -12.94 -10.86 37.02
CA LEU A 139 -13.54 -9.61 37.49
C LEU A 139 -13.30 -8.43 36.52
N ALA A 140 -12.77 -8.69 35.32
CA ALA A 140 -12.45 -7.65 34.33
C ALA A 140 -13.65 -6.75 33.97
N TYR A 141 -14.87 -7.27 34.08
CA TYR A 141 -16.09 -6.50 33.77
C TYR A 141 -16.32 -5.30 34.70
N TRP A 142 -15.70 -5.25 35.89
CA TRP A 142 -15.78 -4.08 36.80
C TRP A 142 -15.08 -2.84 36.27
N VAL A 143 -14.20 -3.00 35.27
CA VAL A 143 -13.54 -1.87 34.61
C VAL A 143 -14.54 -1.06 33.77
N LEU A 144 -15.66 -1.66 33.37
CA LEU A 144 -16.69 -0.98 32.59
C LEU A 144 -17.63 -0.18 33.51
N PRO A 145 -18.00 1.06 33.13
CA PRO A 145 -18.94 1.88 33.90
C PRO A 145 -20.37 1.35 33.70
N ILE A 146 -20.71 0.27 34.40
CA ILE A 146 -22.03 -0.37 34.34
C ILE A 146 -22.79 -0.12 35.65
N PRO A 147 -24.03 0.40 35.61
CA PRO A 147 -24.89 0.47 36.79
C PRO A 147 -24.98 -0.88 37.51
N ASN A 148 -24.78 -0.88 38.82
CA ASN A 148 -24.66 -2.11 39.60
C ASN A 148 -25.35 -2.02 40.97
N GLN A 149 -25.47 -3.17 41.63
CA GLN A 149 -26.16 -3.35 42.91
C GLN A 149 -25.34 -2.89 44.13
N PHE A 150 -24.11 -2.39 43.94
CA PHE A 150 -23.21 -2.00 45.02
C PHE A 150 -23.38 -0.53 45.44
N GLY A 151 -24.60 0.01 45.35
CA GLY A 151 -24.87 1.41 45.67
C GLY A 151 -24.30 2.39 44.64
N SER A 152 -24.47 2.10 43.34
CA SER A 152 -23.91 2.89 42.22
C SER A 152 -22.40 3.09 42.33
N LEU A 153 -21.66 2.00 42.56
CA LEU A 153 -20.20 2.03 42.51
C LEU A 153 -19.75 2.26 41.06
N TRP A 154 -18.87 3.24 40.84
CA TRP A 154 -18.33 3.55 39.52
C TRP A 154 -16.80 3.46 39.52
N VAL A 155 -16.22 3.44 38.32
CA VAL A 155 -14.78 3.56 38.10
C VAL A 155 -14.34 5.03 38.15
N ASN A 156 -13.06 5.27 38.43
CA ASN A 156 -12.47 6.59 38.22
C ASN A 156 -12.12 6.78 36.74
N PHE A 157 -12.20 8.00 36.23
CA PHE A 157 -11.87 8.33 34.83
C PHE A 157 -10.52 9.04 34.67
N ASN A 158 -9.64 8.89 35.66
CA ASN A 158 -8.32 9.55 35.67
C ASN A 158 -7.18 8.59 35.31
N SER A 159 -7.40 7.29 35.42
CA SER A 159 -6.39 6.28 35.10
C SER A 159 -6.24 6.10 33.59
N PRO A 160 -5.01 6.21 33.03
CA PRO A 160 -4.79 5.97 31.61
C PRO A 160 -5.06 4.51 31.21
N LEU A 161 -4.95 3.55 32.13
CA LEU A 161 -5.36 2.16 31.91
C LEU A 161 -6.85 2.01 31.59
N LEU A 162 -7.71 2.87 32.15
CA LEU A 162 -9.13 2.86 31.78
C LEU A 162 -9.32 3.48 30.40
N TRP A 163 -8.58 4.55 30.08
CA TRP A 163 -8.61 5.16 28.76
C TRP A 163 -8.17 4.16 27.68
N ASP A 164 -7.20 3.31 27.97
CA ASP A 164 -6.73 2.24 27.09
C ASP A 164 -7.86 1.25 26.73
N VAL A 165 -8.68 0.85 27.72
CA VAL A 165 -9.87 0.00 27.48
C VAL A 165 -10.81 0.65 26.47
N PHE A 166 -11.08 1.95 26.59
CA PHE A 166 -11.89 2.68 25.61
C PHE A 166 -11.17 2.85 24.27
N ALA A 167 -9.89 3.18 24.28
CA ALA A 167 -9.08 3.38 23.08
C ALA A 167 -9.05 2.11 22.23
N ILE A 168 -8.69 0.98 22.80
CA ILE A 168 -8.57 -0.28 22.06
C ILE A 168 -9.92 -0.84 21.63
N SER A 169 -10.93 -0.80 22.50
CA SER A 169 -12.28 -1.29 22.13
C SER A 169 -12.90 -0.46 21.01
N THR A 170 -12.78 0.87 21.05
CA THR A 170 -13.24 1.73 19.97
C THR A 170 -12.38 1.58 18.72
N TYR A 171 -11.06 1.45 18.86
CA TYR A 171 -10.15 1.24 17.74
C TYR A 171 -10.45 -0.05 16.98
N LEU A 172 -10.63 -1.17 17.68
CA LEU A 172 -11.00 -2.45 17.09
C LEU A 172 -12.38 -2.35 16.40
N SER A 173 -13.37 -1.76 17.07
CA SER A 173 -14.73 -1.63 16.54
C SER A 173 -14.76 -0.79 15.25
N VAL A 174 -14.16 0.41 15.27
CA VAL A 174 -14.10 1.30 14.10
C VAL A 174 -13.30 0.65 12.97
N SER A 175 -12.16 0.04 13.26
CA SER A 175 -11.34 -0.64 12.25
C SER A 175 -12.08 -1.81 11.60
N LEU A 176 -12.83 -2.59 12.38
CA LEU A 176 -13.62 -3.71 11.87
C LEU A 176 -14.75 -3.21 10.95
N VAL A 177 -15.50 -2.19 11.37
CA VAL A 177 -16.58 -1.61 10.55
C VAL A 177 -16.03 -0.97 9.28
N PHE A 178 -14.91 -0.26 9.35
CA PHE A 178 -14.27 0.36 8.20
C PHE A 178 -13.81 -0.66 7.16
N TRP A 179 -13.06 -1.67 7.60
CA TRP A 179 -12.61 -2.78 6.76
C TRP A 179 -13.76 -3.60 6.18
N TRP A 180 -14.77 -3.92 7.00
CA TRP A 180 -15.92 -4.71 6.58
C TRP A 180 -16.76 -3.97 5.53
N THR A 181 -16.93 -2.65 5.69
CA THR A 181 -17.61 -1.82 4.70
C THR A 181 -16.86 -1.89 3.37
N GLY A 182 -15.53 -1.74 3.38
CA GLY A 182 -14.69 -1.88 2.19
C GLY A 182 -14.81 -3.24 1.49
N LEU A 183 -15.12 -4.31 2.23
CA LEU A 183 -15.26 -5.67 1.71
C LEU A 183 -16.57 -5.94 0.95
N LEU A 184 -17.61 -5.13 1.15
CA LEU A 184 -18.93 -5.34 0.54
C LEU A 184 -18.89 -5.54 -0.99
N PRO A 185 -18.27 -4.64 -1.79
CA PRO A 185 -18.18 -4.84 -3.24
C PRO A 185 -17.34 -6.06 -3.63
N ASP A 186 -16.31 -6.40 -2.86
CA ASP A 186 -15.44 -7.53 -3.19
C ASP A 186 -16.12 -8.87 -2.90
N PHE A 187 -16.88 -8.97 -1.80
CA PHE A 187 -17.71 -10.15 -1.53
C PHE A 187 -18.81 -10.34 -2.57
N ALA A 188 -19.39 -9.26 -3.11
CA ALA A 188 -20.34 -9.35 -4.21
C ALA A 188 -19.69 -9.97 -5.46
N MET A 189 -18.45 -9.59 -5.78
CA MET A 189 -17.71 -10.18 -6.92
C MET A 189 -17.40 -11.67 -6.71
N ILE A 190 -17.07 -12.09 -5.48
CA ILE A 190 -16.83 -13.51 -5.17
C ILE A 190 -18.15 -14.30 -5.17
N ARG A 191 -19.23 -13.75 -4.61
CA ARG A 191 -20.59 -14.33 -4.65
C ARG A 191 -21.01 -14.70 -6.06
N ASP A 192 -20.77 -13.80 -7.01
CA ASP A 192 -21.21 -13.94 -8.39
C ASP A 192 -20.34 -14.94 -9.18
N ARG A 193 -19.13 -15.26 -8.69
CA ARG A 193 -18.25 -16.30 -9.23
C ARG A 193 -18.38 -17.66 -8.54
N ALA A 194 -18.80 -17.69 -7.29
CA ALA A 194 -18.85 -18.91 -6.48
C ALA A 194 -19.74 -19.99 -7.13
N VAL A 195 -19.12 -21.08 -7.59
CA VAL A 195 -19.82 -22.21 -8.23
C VAL A 195 -20.52 -23.09 -7.20
N LYS A 196 -19.93 -23.25 -6.00
CA LYS A 196 -20.47 -24.14 -4.97
C LYS A 196 -21.63 -23.47 -4.22
N PRO A 197 -22.76 -24.16 -4.02
CA PRO A 197 -23.96 -23.57 -3.41
C PRO A 197 -23.72 -23.08 -1.98
N PHE A 198 -22.91 -23.80 -1.20
CA PHE A 198 -22.54 -23.41 0.16
C PHE A 198 -21.72 -22.11 0.21
N GLN A 199 -20.66 -22.02 -0.61
CA GLN A 199 -19.83 -20.80 -0.69
C GLN A 199 -20.65 -19.61 -1.20
N LYS A 200 -21.47 -19.83 -2.23
CA LYS A 200 -22.38 -18.80 -2.74
C LYS A 200 -23.34 -18.28 -1.67
N LYS A 201 -23.91 -19.17 -0.84
CA LYS A 201 -24.77 -18.78 0.29
C LYS A 201 -24.03 -17.92 1.31
N ILE A 202 -22.80 -18.30 1.70
CA ILE A 202 -21.98 -17.51 2.63
C ILE A 202 -21.71 -16.12 2.05
N TYR A 203 -21.14 -16.01 0.85
CA TYR A 203 -20.82 -14.70 0.27
C TYR A 203 -22.06 -13.87 -0.06
N SER A 204 -23.21 -14.50 -0.32
CA SER A 204 -24.50 -13.79 -0.46
C SER A 204 -24.93 -13.11 0.85
N LEU A 205 -24.68 -13.74 2.00
CA LEU A 205 -24.94 -13.16 3.31
C LEU A 205 -23.92 -12.06 3.64
N LEU A 206 -22.62 -12.34 3.44
CA LEU A 206 -21.55 -11.38 3.77
C LEU A 206 -21.59 -10.10 2.93
N SER A 207 -22.08 -10.17 1.69
CA SER A 207 -22.18 -9.00 0.80
C SER A 207 -23.39 -8.09 1.06
N PHE A 208 -24.26 -8.42 2.02
CA PHE A 208 -25.49 -7.66 2.33
C PHE A 208 -26.35 -7.27 1.11
N GLY A 209 -26.36 -8.13 0.08
CA GLY A 209 -27.12 -7.85 -1.14
C GLY A 209 -26.56 -6.69 -1.99
N TRP A 210 -25.26 -6.38 -1.88
CA TRP A 210 -24.62 -5.35 -2.69
C TRP A 210 -24.81 -5.61 -4.20
N THR A 211 -25.41 -4.64 -4.88
CA THR A 211 -25.69 -4.66 -6.33
C THR A 211 -24.81 -3.71 -7.14
N GLY A 212 -24.17 -2.72 -6.47
CA GLY A 212 -23.23 -1.80 -7.12
C GLY A 212 -23.89 -0.71 -7.97
N ARG A 213 -25.05 -0.18 -7.57
CA ARG A 213 -25.73 0.93 -8.29
C ARG A 213 -25.00 2.25 -8.03
N ALA A 214 -25.21 3.24 -8.90
CA ALA A 214 -24.61 4.57 -8.75
C ALA A 214 -24.91 5.23 -7.39
N LYS A 215 -26.15 5.11 -6.89
CA LYS A 215 -26.55 5.62 -5.57
C LYS A 215 -25.80 4.93 -4.41
N ASP A 216 -25.51 3.65 -4.56
CA ASP A 216 -24.80 2.88 -3.53
C ASP A 216 -23.31 3.30 -3.51
N TRP A 217 -22.69 3.44 -4.68
CA TRP A 217 -21.31 3.93 -4.81
C TRP A 217 -21.12 5.36 -4.31
N GLN A 218 -22.03 6.28 -4.63
CA GLN A 218 -21.97 7.66 -4.15
C GLN A 218 -21.95 7.72 -2.61
N ARG A 219 -22.78 6.91 -1.94
CA ARG A 219 -22.81 6.83 -0.47
C ARG A 219 -21.59 6.12 0.10
N PHE A 220 -21.13 5.07 -0.56
CA PHE A 220 -19.97 4.31 -0.14
C PHE A 220 -18.70 5.15 -0.12
N GLU A 221 -18.48 5.97 -1.14
CA GLU A 221 -17.33 6.89 -1.19
C GLU A 221 -17.38 7.93 -0.07
N GLU A 222 -18.55 8.54 0.18
CA GLU A 222 -18.74 9.50 1.26
C GLU A 222 -18.48 8.87 2.63
N VAL A 223 -19.05 7.70 2.91
CA VAL A 223 -18.82 6.97 4.17
C VAL A 223 -17.35 6.60 4.34
N SER A 224 -16.69 6.15 3.28
CA SER A 224 -15.28 5.78 3.32
C SER A 224 -14.38 6.99 3.64
N LEU A 225 -14.70 8.16 3.08
CA LEU A 225 -13.99 9.42 3.37
C LEU A 225 -14.22 9.88 4.81
N VAL A 226 -15.46 9.82 5.31
CA VAL A 226 -15.80 10.18 6.69
C VAL A 226 -15.08 9.25 7.67
N LEU A 227 -15.14 7.92 7.44
CA LEU A 227 -14.47 6.95 8.30
C LEU A 227 -12.94 7.12 8.25
N ALA A 228 -12.33 7.42 7.10
CA ALA A 228 -10.91 7.74 7.03
C ALA A 228 -10.55 9.02 7.82
N GLY A 229 -11.43 10.03 7.75
CA GLY A 229 -11.30 11.27 8.51
C GLY A 229 -11.40 11.06 10.03
N LEU A 230 -12.27 10.14 10.48
CA LEU A 230 -12.43 9.79 11.90
C LEU A 230 -11.35 8.82 12.41
N ALA A 231 -10.93 7.87 11.58
CA ALA A 231 -9.91 6.88 11.93
C ALA A 231 -8.53 7.52 12.11
N THR A 232 -8.21 8.60 11.38
CA THR A 232 -6.89 9.23 11.47
C THR A 232 -6.62 9.83 12.86
N PRO A 233 -7.48 10.69 13.44
CA PRO A 233 -7.35 11.13 14.83
C PRO A 233 -7.38 9.97 15.83
N LEU A 234 -8.20 8.94 15.58
CA LEU A 234 -8.28 7.76 16.44
C LEU A 234 -6.94 7.01 16.51
N VAL A 235 -6.26 6.81 15.38
CA VAL A 235 -4.94 6.17 15.34
C VAL A 235 -3.92 6.96 16.15
N LEU A 236 -3.91 8.28 16.01
CA LEU A 236 -3.01 9.15 16.75
C LEU A 236 -3.33 9.15 18.26
N SER A 237 -4.61 9.17 18.63
CA SER A 237 -5.03 9.22 20.03
C SER A 237 -4.86 7.89 20.75
N VAL A 238 -5.14 6.75 20.11
CA VAL A 238 -5.02 5.42 20.74
C VAL A 238 -3.59 5.16 21.20
N HIS A 239 -2.61 5.35 20.31
CA HIS A 239 -1.21 5.10 20.68
C HIS A 239 -0.65 6.19 21.60
N THR A 240 -1.23 7.39 21.57
CA THR A 240 -0.96 8.45 22.57
C THR A 240 -1.48 8.03 23.95
N ILE A 241 -2.68 7.47 24.05
CA ILE A 241 -3.25 6.98 25.31
C ILE A 241 -2.38 5.86 25.89
N VAL A 242 -1.96 4.89 25.07
CA VAL A 242 -1.01 3.85 25.48
C VAL A 242 0.32 4.45 25.95
N SER A 243 0.78 5.55 25.33
CA SER A 243 1.99 6.23 25.80
C SER A 243 1.79 6.94 27.14
N PHE A 244 0.56 7.38 27.46
CA PHE A 244 0.26 8.04 28.72
C PHE A 244 0.36 7.11 29.93
N ASP A 245 0.23 5.80 29.75
CA ASP A 245 0.51 4.81 30.81
C ASP A 245 1.93 4.95 31.38
N PHE A 246 2.87 5.43 30.57
CA PHE A 246 4.25 5.69 30.98
C PHE A 246 4.47 7.18 31.26
N ALA A 247 4.12 8.06 30.31
CA ALA A 247 4.43 9.48 30.34
C ALA A 247 3.84 10.21 31.55
N THR A 248 2.67 9.78 32.02
CA THR A 248 1.98 10.41 33.17
C THR A 248 2.44 9.86 34.53
N SER A 249 3.34 8.86 34.52
CA SER A 249 4.00 8.38 35.73
C SER A 249 5.00 9.40 36.28
N VAL A 250 5.48 9.17 37.49
CA VAL A 250 6.52 9.97 38.15
C VAL A 250 7.89 9.29 38.08
N ILE A 251 8.01 8.17 37.38
CA ILE A 251 9.24 7.38 37.31
C ILE A 251 10.25 8.06 36.37
N PRO A 252 11.52 8.22 36.79
CA PRO A 252 12.52 8.83 35.94
C PRO A 252 12.79 7.97 34.71
N GLY A 253 12.92 8.61 33.55
CA GLY A 253 12.99 7.94 32.25
C GLY A 253 11.64 7.47 31.68
N TRP A 254 10.53 7.63 32.42
CA TRP A 254 9.15 7.53 31.91
C TRP A 254 8.45 8.89 31.88
N HIS A 255 8.65 9.73 32.89
CA HIS A 255 8.03 11.04 32.97
C HIS A 255 8.60 12.00 31.92
N THR A 256 8.01 12.02 30.73
CA THR A 256 8.44 12.89 29.63
C THR A 256 7.28 13.25 28.71
N THR A 257 7.35 14.45 28.12
CA THR A 257 6.32 14.99 27.25
C THR A 257 6.48 14.59 25.79
N ILE A 258 7.62 14.01 25.40
CA ILE A 258 7.89 13.61 24.01
C ILE A 258 7.28 12.25 23.65
N PHE A 259 6.91 11.44 24.65
CA PHE A 259 6.41 10.08 24.44
C PHE A 259 5.21 9.97 23.50
N PRO A 260 4.15 10.78 23.58
CA PRO A 260 3.01 10.66 22.67
C PRO A 260 3.36 10.69 21.18
N PRO A 261 4.01 11.74 20.63
CA PRO A 261 4.39 11.73 19.22
C PRO A 261 5.49 10.71 18.90
N TYR A 262 6.41 10.45 19.83
CA TYR A 262 7.48 9.47 19.66
C TYR A 262 6.95 8.03 19.52
N PHE A 263 6.06 7.61 20.42
CA PHE A 263 5.46 6.29 20.39
C PHE A 263 4.65 6.09 19.10
N VAL A 264 3.91 7.12 18.65
CA VAL A 264 3.18 7.10 17.38
C VAL A 264 4.15 6.92 16.20
N ALA A 265 5.25 7.68 16.15
CA ALA A 265 6.27 7.52 15.11
C ALA A 265 6.86 6.09 15.10
N GLY A 266 7.14 5.55 16.28
CA GLY A 266 7.59 4.17 16.48
C GLY A 266 6.57 3.14 16.01
N ALA A 267 5.27 3.35 16.27
CA ALA A 267 4.19 2.48 15.80
C ALA A 267 4.09 2.45 14.27
N ILE A 268 4.27 3.60 13.62
CA ILE A 268 4.31 3.67 12.15
C ILE A 268 5.56 2.94 11.63
N PHE A 269 6.71 3.16 12.26
CA PHE A 269 7.96 2.51 11.88
C PHE A 269 7.89 0.97 11.98
N SER A 270 7.47 0.41 13.12
CA SER A 270 7.31 -1.04 13.30
C SER A 270 6.19 -1.61 12.44
N GLY A 271 5.04 -0.93 12.37
CA GLY A 271 3.90 -1.42 11.62
C GLY A 271 4.18 -1.51 10.12
N PHE A 272 4.82 -0.51 9.50
CA PHE A 272 5.20 -0.59 8.09
C PHE A 272 6.25 -1.68 7.85
N ALA A 273 7.18 -1.89 8.79
CA ALA A 273 8.11 -3.01 8.72
C ALA A 273 7.36 -4.36 8.75
N MET A 274 6.37 -4.52 9.61
CA MET A 274 5.54 -5.74 9.62
C MET A 274 4.75 -5.92 8.31
N VAL A 275 4.08 -4.87 7.81
CA VAL A 275 3.38 -4.91 6.51
C VAL A 275 4.34 -5.35 5.41
N GLN A 276 5.55 -4.80 5.38
CA GLN A 276 6.59 -5.14 4.40
C GLN A 276 6.93 -6.64 4.43
N THR A 277 7.14 -7.24 5.60
CA THR A 277 7.42 -8.68 5.71
C THR A 277 6.28 -9.53 5.14
N LEU A 278 5.05 -9.21 5.51
CA LEU A 278 3.85 -9.96 5.10
C LEU A 278 3.59 -9.83 3.60
N LEU A 279 3.70 -8.62 3.06
CA LEU A 279 3.49 -8.37 1.63
C LEU A 279 4.52 -9.06 0.75
N ILE A 280 5.79 -9.10 1.15
CA ILE A 280 6.84 -9.78 0.39
C ILE A 280 6.55 -11.30 0.32
N ILE A 281 6.13 -11.91 1.43
CA ILE A 281 5.77 -13.33 1.47
C ILE A 281 4.49 -13.56 0.64
N MET A 282 3.45 -12.78 0.87
CA MET A 282 2.16 -12.90 0.19
C MET A 282 2.28 -12.73 -1.33
N ARG A 283 3.12 -11.78 -1.77
CA ARG A 283 3.44 -11.54 -3.18
C ARG A 283 3.88 -12.82 -3.89
N LYS A 284 4.73 -13.62 -3.25
CA LYS A 284 5.25 -14.88 -3.80
C LYS A 284 4.29 -16.04 -3.61
N VAL A 285 3.67 -16.18 -2.43
CA VAL A 285 2.78 -17.32 -2.13
C VAL A 285 1.48 -17.27 -2.93
N CYS A 286 0.92 -16.07 -3.13
CA CYS A 286 -0.35 -15.88 -3.85
C CYS A 286 -0.16 -15.51 -5.34
N ASN A 287 1.07 -15.42 -5.84
CA ASN A 287 1.39 -15.00 -7.21
C ASN A 287 0.80 -13.62 -7.59
N LEU A 288 0.88 -12.64 -6.68
CA LEU A 288 0.32 -11.27 -6.86
C LEU A 288 1.39 -10.24 -7.21
N GLU A 289 2.47 -10.68 -7.87
CA GLU A 289 3.62 -9.88 -8.24
C GLU A 289 3.29 -8.70 -9.17
N ALA A 290 2.29 -8.88 -10.03
CA ALA A 290 1.85 -7.85 -10.96
C ALA A 290 1.16 -6.65 -10.28
N TYR A 291 0.61 -6.85 -9.08
CA TYR A 291 -0.11 -5.82 -8.32
C TYR A 291 0.77 -5.19 -7.25
N ILE A 292 1.48 -6.02 -6.48
CA ILE A 292 2.41 -5.56 -5.46
C ILE A 292 3.76 -5.40 -6.15
N THR A 293 3.99 -4.24 -6.76
CA THR A 293 5.23 -3.98 -7.52
C THR A 293 6.40 -3.58 -6.62
N VAL A 294 7.62 -3.55 -7.17
CA VAL A 294 8.81 -3.03 -6.47
C VAL A 294 8.62 -1.57 -6.05
N GLN A 295 7.81 -0.79 -6.77
CA GLN A 295 7.49 0.58 -6.40
C GLN A 295 6.72 0.68 -5.08
N HIS A 296 5.80 -0.26 -4.81
CA HIS A 296 5.08 -0.30 -3.54
C HIS A 296 6.05 -0.55 -2.37
N ILE A 297 6.99 -1.47 -2.57
CA ILE A 297 8.06 -1.79 -1.62
C ILE A 297 8.97 -0.57 -1.40
N GLU A 298 9.41 0.08 -2.47
CA GLU A 298 10.26 1.26 -2.37
C GLU A 298 9.57 2.40 -1.60
N LEU A 299 8.28 2.67 -1.87
CA LEU A 299 7.52 3.72 -1.19
C LEU A 299 7.33 3.41 0.30
N MET A 300 7.05 2.16 0.67
CA MET A 300 6.99 1.76 2.08
C MET A 300 8.34 1.93 2.77
N ASN A 301 9.44 1.55 2.12
CA ASN A 301 10.79 1.77 2.65
C ASN A 301 11.11 3.25 2.87
N ILE A 302 10.61 4.15 2.02
CA ILE A 302 10.75 5.62 2.21
C ILE A 302 10.00 6.06 3.47
N VAL A 303 8.79 5.56 3.71
CA VAL A 303 8.04 5.87 4.93
C VAL A 303 8.79 5.37 6.16
N ILE A 304 9.28 4.13 6.15
CA ILE A 304 10.10 3.53 7.22
C ILE A 304 11.36 4.37 7.47
N MET A 305 12.03 4.83 6.43
CA MET A 305 13.21 5.68 6.54
C MET A 305 12.90 7.01 7.24
N ILE A 306 11.81 7.67 6.84
CA ILE A 306 11.38 8.95 7.43
C ILE A 306 11.02 8.76 8.90
N THR A 307 10.18 7.78 9.24
CA THR A 307 9.77 7.57 10.64
C THR A 307 10.91 7.08 11.51
N GLY A 308 11.80 6.23 10.98
CA GLY A 308 13.03 5.84 11.67
C GLY A 308 13.94 7.05 11.99
N SER A 309 14.01 8.04 11.10
CA SER A 309 14.74 9.29 11.39
C SER A 309 14.06 10.14 12.47
N ILE A 310 12.72 10.20 12.51
CA ILE A 310 11.97 10.90 13.56
C ILE A 310 12.22 10.25 14.93
N VAL A 311 12.19 8.91 14.97
CA VAL A 311 12.53 8.12 16.17
C VAL A 311 13.98 8.39 16.60
N GLY A 312 14.93 8.42 15.67
CA GLY A 312 16.32 8.79 15.94
C GLY A 312 16.48 10.18 16.56
N CYS A 313 15.74 11.17 16.05
CA CYS A 313 15.71 12.52 16.64
C CYS A 313 15.15 12.52 18.06
N ALA A 314 14.13 11.71 18.35
CA ALA A 314 13.58 11.58 19.70
C ALA A 314 14.61 11.00 20.68
N TYR A 315 15.36 9.95 20.30
CA TYR A 315 16.44 9.41 21.15
C TYR A 315 17.50 10.45 21.49
N ILE A 316 17.94 11.24 20.50
CA ILE A 316 18.93 12.30 20.73
C ILE A 316 18.35 13.38 21.65
N THR A 317 17.06 13.71 21.48
CA THR A 317 16.38 14.69 22.33
C THR A 317 16.29 14.20 23.78
N GLU A 318 15.97 12.94 24.02
CA GLU A 318 15.97 12.35 25.35
C GLU A 318 17.35 12.40 26.01
N LEU A 319 18.41 12.00 25.28
CA LEU A 319 19.78 12.07 25.78
C LEU A 319 20.21 13.50 26.08
N PHE A 320 19.83 14.45 25.22
CA PHE A 320 20.12 15.87 25.41
C PHE A 320 19.42 16.42 26.65
N ILE A 321 18.12 16.14 26.82
CA ILE A 321 17.35 16.61 27.98
C ILE A 321 17.81 15.94 29.26
N ALA A 322 18.18 14.65 29.24
CA ALA A 322 18.77 13.99 30.41
C ALA A 322 20.06 14.68 30.87
N TRP A 323 20.95 15.02 29.93
CA TRP A 323 22.16 15.79 30.23
C TRP A 323 21.83 17.22 30.71
N TYR A 324 20.89 17.90 30.05
CA TYR A 324 20.55 19.31 30.30
C TYR A 324 19.73 19.55 31.57
N SER A 325 18.88 18.59 31.98
CA SER A 325 17.87 18.78 33.04
C SER A 325 18.46 19.07 34.42
N GLY A 326 19.70 18.66 34.71
CA GLY A 326 20.32 18.81 36.03
C GLY A 326 19.72 17.93 37.14
N VAL A 327 18.75 17.06 36.83
CA VAL A 327 18.18 16.08 37.78
C VAL A 327 19.02 14.80 37.73
N GLU A 328 19.69 14.48 38.85
CA GLU A 328 20.60 13.32 38.94
C GLU A 328 19.91 11.99 38.62
N TYR A 329 18.64 11.82 39.01
CA TYR A 329 17.88 10.58 38.72
C TYR A 329 17.66 10.35 37.23
N GLU A 330 17.37 11.41 36.46
CA GLU A 330 17.23 11.31 35.00
C GLU A 330 18.59 11.00 34.35
N GLN A 331 19.64 11.70 34.77
CA GLN A 331 21.01 11.43 34.28
C GLN A 331 21.41 9.98 34.56
N TYR A 332 21.14 9.48 35.76
CA TYR A 332 21.42 8.10 36.13
C TYR A 332 20.58 7.09 35.34
N ALA A 333 19.30 7.37 35.07
CA ALA A 333 18.44 6.48 34.28
C ALA A 333 19.02 6.23 32.87
N PHE A 334 19.51 7.28 32.20
CA PHE A 334 20.14 7.12 30.88
C PHE A 334 21.56 6.53 30.95
N LEU A 335 22.33 6.80 32.01
CA LEU A 335 23.59 6.12 32.25
C LEU A 335 23.40 4.61 32.48
N ASN A 336 22.36 4.23 33.22
CA ASN A 336 21.96 2.84 33.44
C ASN A 336 21.56 2.15 32.12
N ARG A 337 20.86 2.84 31.22
CA ARG A 337 20.58 2.32 29.87
C ARG A 337 21.86 2.04 29.09
N ALA A 338 22.81 2.98 29.09
CA ALA A 338 24.03 2.88 28.29
C ALA A 338 25.06 1.87 28.82
N THR A 339 25.29 1.84 30.14
CA THR A 339 26.38 1.06 30.76
C THR A 339 25.93 0.10 31.88
N GLY A 340 24.64 0.02 32.18
CA GLY A 340 24.09 -0.87 33.20
C GLY A 340 23.97 -2.32 32.74
N PRO A 341 23.30 -3.19 33.53
CA PRO A 341 23.22 -4.63 33.25
C PRO A 341 22.41 -4.98 31.99
N TYR A 342 21.60 -4.03 31.48
CA TYR A 342 20.85 -4.15 30.23
C TYR A 342 21.50 -3.40 29.05
N TRP A 343 22.81 -3.11 29.11
CA TRP A 343 23.55 -2.45 28.03
C TRP A 343 23.32 -3.12 26.67
N TRP A 344 23.30 -4.45 26.64
CA TRP A 344 23.11 -5.24 25.42
C TRP A 344 21.75 -4.98 24.77
N ALA A 345 20.70 -4.74 25.55
CA ALA A 345 19.37 -4.43 25.05
C ALA A 345 19.31 -3.00 24.48
N TYR A 346 19.89 -2.02 25.19
CA TYR A 346 19.95 -0.64 24.73
C TYR A 346 20.80 -0.47 23.47
N TRP A 347 22.02 -1.00 23.45
CA TRP A 347 22.92 -0.89 22.29
C TRP A 347 22.43 -1.67 21.07
N SER A 348 21.81 -2.83 21.26
CA SER A 348 21.19 -3.56 20.14
C SER A 348 19.99 -2.81 19.59
N MET A 349 19.11 -2.27 20.45
CA MET A 349 17.99 -1.42 20.06
C MET A 349 18.45 -0.19 19.28
N MET A 350 19.40 0.58 19.82
CA MET A 350 19.95 1.77 19.15
C MET A 350 20.59 1.39 17.81
N THR A 351 21.34 0.29 17.76
CA THR A 351 21.97 -0.16 16.50
C THR A 351 20.92 -0.52 15.46
N CYS A 352 19.91 -1.30 15.84
CA CYS A 352 18.84 -1.71 14.94
C CYS A 352 18.01 -0.51 14.47
N ASN A 353 17.52 0.34 15.38
CA ASN A 353 16.59 1.41 15.03
C ASN A 353 17.27 2.61 14.37
N VAL A 354 18.52 2.93 14.73
CA VAL A 354 19.24 4.08 14.15
C VAL A 354 19.87 3.72 12.80
N PHE A 355 20.57 2.58 12.66
CA PHE A 355 21.30 2.26 11.42
C PHE A 355 20.40 1.65 10.33
N SER A 356 19.47 0.77 10.68
CA SER A 356 18.62 0.08 9.69
C SER A 356 17.90 1.01 8.72
N PRO A 357 17.23 2.11 9.16
CA PRO A 357 16.58 3.03 8.23
C PRO A 357 17.57 3.81 7.37
N GLN A 358 18.82 4.05 7.81
CA GLN A 358 19.78 4.83 7.01
C GLN A 358 20.24 4.09 5.75
N PHE A 359 20.19 2.76 5.74
CA PHE A 359 20.48 2.01 4.52
C PHE A 359 19.47 2.28 3.40
N MET A 360 18.26 2.77 3.72
CA MET A 360 17.21 3.09 2.74
C MET A 360 17.49 4.37 1.95
N TRP A 361 18.48 5.18 2.33
CA TRP A 361 18.97 6.28 1.51
C TRP A 361 19.61 5.78 0.21
N PHE A 362 20.26 4.62 0.25
CA PHE A 362 20.88 4.02 -0.93
C PHE A 362 19.84 3.32 -1.80
N LYS A 363 19.54 3.91 -2.97
CA LYS A 363 18.55 3.37 -3.91
C LYS A 363 18.78 1.88 -4.24
N LYS A 364 20.04 1.46 -4.44
CA LYS A 364 20.40 0.06 -4.73
C LYS A 364 19.92 -0.91 -3.64
N LEU A 365 19.97 -0.50 -2.37
CA LEU A 365 19.52 -1.29 -1.24
C LEU A 365 17.99 -1.19 -1.09
N ARG A 366 17.45 0.03 -1.19
CA ARG A 366 16.02 0.30 -1.05
C ARG A 366 15.14 -0.42 -2.08
N THR A 367 15.62 -0.61 -3.30
CA THR A 367 14.86 -1.32 -4.35
C THR A 367 15.13 -2.83 -4.38
N SER A 368 15.91 -3.36 -3.44
CA SER A 368 16.14 -4.79 -3.29
C SER A 368 15.09 -5.41 -2.37
N ILE A 369 14.27 -6.31 -2.90
CA ILE A 369 13.22 -7.01 -2.13
C ILE A 369 13.84 -7.81 -0.98
N MET A 370 14.93 -8.52 -1.25
CA MET A 370 15.60 -9.36 -0.26
C MET A 370 16.17 -8.52 0.89
N PHE A 371 16.84 -7.42 0.58
CA PHE A 371 17.39 -6.53 1.60
C PHE A 371 16.28 -5.89 2.44
N SER A 372 15.20 -5.44 1.79
CA SER A 372 14.04 -4.85 2.46
C SER A 372 13.38 -5.82 3.43
N PHE A 373 13.29 -7.11 3.06
CA PHE A 373 12.75 -8.17 3.92
C PHE A 373 13.57 -8.34 5.21
N PHE A 374 14.89 -8.45 5.10
CA PHE A 374 15.76 -8.58 6.28
C PHE A 374 15.74 -7.35 7.17
N ILE A 375 15.81 -6.15 6.58
CA ILE A 375 15.72 -4.90 7.35
C ILE A 375 14.38 -4.80 8.07
N SER A 376 13.27 -5.18 7.44
CA SER A 376 11.97 -5.12 8.13
C SER A 376 11.88 -6.05 9.35
N ILE A 377 12.57 -7.19 9.34
CA ILE A 377 12.65 -8.07 10.52
C ILE A 377 13.51 -7.42 11.61
N ILE A 378 14.67 -6.87 11.24
CA ILE A 378 15.58 -6.19 12.18
C ILE A 378 14.89 -5.00 12.85
N VAL A 379 14.12 -4.21 12.10
CA VAL A 379 13.32 -3.09 12.63
C VAL A 379 12.31 -3.59 13.66
N ASN A 380 11.58 -4.67 13.38
CA ASN A 380 10.60 -5.20 14.33
C ASN A 380 11.24 -5.72 15.62
N ILE A 381 12.43 -6.31 15.54
CA ILE A 381 13.22 -6.73 16.70
C ILE A 381 13.69 -5.51 17.51
N GLY A 382 14.25 -4.49 16.83
CA GLY A 382 14.69 -3.26 17.46
C GLY A 382 13.54 -2.52 18.17
N MET A 383 12.37 -2.47 17.56
CA MET A 383 11.16 -1.86 18.14
C MET A 383 10.56 -2.66 19.30
N TRP A 384 10.75 -3.98 19.33
CA TRP A 384 10.42 -4.77 20.51
C TRP A 384 11.37 -4.43 21.67
N PHE A 385 12.68 -4.35 21.39
CA PHE A 385 13.65 -3.93 22.40
C PHE A 385 13.43 -2.48 22.85
N GLU A 386 12.95 -1.58 21.99
CA GLU A 386 12.62 -0.21 22.40
C GLU A 386 11.61 -0.21 23.55
N ARG A 387 10.50 -0.95 23.42
CA ARG A 387 9.49 -1.05 24.47
C ARG A 387 10.05 -1.72 25.71
N PHE A 388 10.74 -2.86 25.54
CA PHE A 388 11.38 -3.57 26.65
C PHE A 388 12.36 -2.69 27.44
N VAL A 389 13.20 -1.93 26.74
CA VAL A 389 14.19 -1.04 27.34
C VAL A 389 13.49 0.09 28.08
N ILE A 390 12.52 0.77 27.46
CA ILE A 390 11.79 1.85 28.13
C ILE A 390 11.15 1.34 29.43
N ILE A 391 10.53 0.16 29.41
CA ILE A 391 9.81 -0.39 30.57
C ILE A 391 10.77 -0.91 31.66
N VAL A 392 11.65 -1.86 31.31
CA VAL A 392 12.43 -2.59 32.31
C VAL A 392 13.58 -1.76 32.86
N THR A 393 14.25 -0.96 32.02
CA THR A 393 15.46 -0.22 32.45
C THR A 393 15.16 0.96 33.38
N SER A 394 13.93 1.49 33.37
CA SER A 394 13.49 2.53 34.30
C SER A 394 12.88 1.96 35.58
N LEU A 395 12.28 0.76 35.54
CA LEU A 395 11.69 0.13 36.72
C LEU A 395 12.71 -0.56 37.62
N HIS A 396 13.71 -1.22 37.05
CA HIS A 396 14.65 -2.01 37.87
C HIS A 396 15.67 -1.14 38.64
N ARG A 397 15.83 0.13 38.24
CA ARG A 397 16.71 1.14 38.83
C ARG A 397 15.99 2.49 38.83
N ASP A 398 15.39 2.83 39.95
CA ASP A 398 14.63 4.06 40.16
C ASP A 398 15.20 4.86 41.34
N TYR A 399 14.36 5.65 42.03
CA TYR A 399 14.70 6.53 43.13
C TYR A 399 15.48 5.88 44.29
N LEU A 400 15.15 4.64 44.68
CA LEU A 400 15.69 4.04 45.91
C LEU A 400 16.64 2.88 45.62
N PRO A 401 17.94 3.00 45.96
CA PRO A 401 18.90 1.92 45.76
C PRO A 401 18.54 0.59 46.43
N SER A 402 17.77 0.61 47.53
CA SER A 402 17.31 -0.61 48.22
C SER A 402 16.32 -1.44 47.41
N SER A 403 15.62 -0.83 46.46
CA SER A 403 14.59 -1.48 45.63
C SER A 403 15.15 -2.04 44.33
N TRP A 404 16.42 -1.78 44.05
CA TRP A 404 17.11 -2.17 42.82
C TRP A 404 17.17 -3.69 42.67
N THR A 405 16.69 -4.18 41.53
CA THR A 405 16.60 -5.62 41.25
C THR A 405 16.93 -5.97 39.79
N MET A 406 16.80 -7.22 39.41
CA MET A 406 16.93 -7.69 38.04
C MET A 406 15.62 -8.32 37.58
N PHE A 407 15.42 -8.32 36.28
CA PHE A 407 14.34 -9.01 35.58
C PHE A 407 14.93 -10.07 34.64
N SER A 408 14.40 -11.29 34.73
CA SER A 408 14.69 -12.38 33.79
C SER A 408 13.37 -13.05 33.44
N PRO A 409 12.99 -13.14 32.16
CA PRO A 409 11.74 -13.80 31.77
C PRO A 409 11.81 -15.30 32.07
N THR A 410 10.65 -15.91 32.35
CA THR A 410 10.50 -17.35 32.40
C THR A 410 10.10 -17.91 31.04
N PHE A 411 10.09 -19.24 30.90
CA PHE A 411 9.66 -19.89 29.67
C PHE A 411 8.20 -19.57 29.30
N VAL A 412 7.39 -19.21 30.30
CA VAL A 412 5.96 -18.91 30.13
C VAL A 412 5.75 -17.52 29.55
N ASP A 413 6.56 -16.52 29.94
CA ASP A 413 6.56 -15.19 29.32
C ASP A 413 6.83 -15.30 27.80
N ILE A 414 7.86 -16.08 27.46
CA ILE A 414 8.26 -16.34 26.07
C ILE A 414 7.19 -17.17 25.36
N GLY A 415 6.59 -18.14 26.05
CA GLY A 415 5.60 -19.02 25.46
C GLY A 415 4.29 -18.36 25.09
N ILE A 416 3.82 -17.43 25.92
CA ILE A 416 2.66 -16.59 25.60
C ILE A 416 2.98 -15.71 24.39
N PHE A 417 4.17 -15.09 24.34
CA PHE A 417 4.57 -14.26 23.20
C PHE A 417 4.59 -15.04 21.88
N ILE A 418 5.28 -16.17 21.84
CA ILE A 418 5.31 -17.07 20.67
C ILE A 418 3.88 -17.54 20.31
N GLY A 419 3.06 -17.80 21.33
CA GLY A 419 1.63 -18.10 21.19
C GLY A 419 0.87 -17.04 20.41
N THR A 420 1.04 -15.76 20.75
CA THR A 420 0.38 -14.65 20.04
C THR A 420 0.85 -14.50 18.60
N ILE A 421 2.14 -14.76 18.33
CA ILE A 421 2.66 -14.81 16.95
C ILE A 421 2.01 -15.95 16.17
N GLY A 422 1.91 -17.14 16.77
CA GLY A 422 1.21 -18.29 16.19
C GLY A 422 -0.25 -17.96 15.88
N PHE A 423 -0.96 -17.34 16.83
CA PHE A 423 -2.37 -16.98 16.66
C PHE A 423 -2.57 -15.93 15.56
N PHE A 424 -1.71 -14.91 15.51
CA PHE A 424 -1.70 -13.92 14.45
C PHE A 424 -1.59 -14.57 13.06
N PHE A 425 -0.61 -15.47 12.88
CA PHE A 425 -0.43 -16.16 11.60
C PHE A 425 -1.57 -17.13 11.28
N VAL A 426 -2.16 -17.81 12.26
CA VAL A 426 -3.37 -18.64 12.05
C VAL A 426 -4.50 -17.79 11.46
N LEU A 427 -4.81 -16.64 12.08
CA LEU A 427 -5.86 -15.75 11.61
C LEU A 427 -5.54 -15.18 10.22
N PHE A 428 -4.31 -14.69 10.03
CA PHE A 428 -3.89 -14.08 8.76
C PHE A 428 -3.86 -15.10 7.60
N LEU A 429 -3.42 -16.33 7.85
CA LEU A 429 -3.40 -17.40 6.83
C LEU A 429 -4.81 -17.85 6.46
N LEU A 430 -5.73 -17.97 7.43
CA LEU A 430 -7.14 -18.25 7.15
C LEU A 430 -7.77 -17.12 6.33
N TYR A 431 -7.49 -15.88 6.69
CA TYR A 431 -7.92 -14.69 5.95
C TYR A 431 -7.43 -14.73 4.50
N SER A 432 -6.15 -15.01 4.25
CA SER A 432 -5.55 -15.03 2.90
C SER A 432 -6.21 -16.03 1.93
N ARG A 433 -6.97 -17.00 2.46
CA ARG A 433 -7.65 -18.04 1.69
C ARG A 433 -9.16 -17.84 1.58
N THR A 434 -9.76 -17.06 2.47
CA THR A 434 -11.22 -16.92 2.55
C THR A 434 -11.70 -15.53 2.15
N PHE A 435 -10.82 -14.54 2.20
CA PHE A 435 -11.09 -13.15 1.84
C PHE A 435 -10.25 -12.72 0.62
N PRO A 436 -10.73 -11.73 -0.15
CA PRO A 436 -9.91 -11.10 -1.18
C PRO A 436 -8.81 -10.28 -0.52
N VAL A 437 -7.56 -10.66 -0.77
CA VAL A 437 -6.36 -10.01 -0.19
C VAL A 437 -6.06 -8.63 -0.76
N ILE A 438 -6.61 -8.32 -1.95
CA ILE A 438 -6.52 -7.02 -2.62
C ILE A 438 -7.94 -6.52 -2.90
N ALA A 439 -8.19 -5.22 -2.67
CA ALA A 439 -9.47 -4.59 -2.94
C ALA A 439 -9.71 -4.48 -4.46
N GLN A 440 -10.62 -5.29 -5.01
CA GLN A 440 -10.84 -5.35 -6.46
C GLN A 440 -11.51 -4.07 -6.96
N ALA A 441 -12.47 -3.54 -6.19
CA ALA A 441 -13.15 -2.30 -6.52
C ALA A 441 -12.18 -1.13 -6.71
N GLU A 442 -11.24 -0.98 -5.78
CA GLU A 442 -10.26 0.09 -5.79
C GLU A 442 -9.22 -0.08 -6.89
N VAL A 443 -8.65 -1.27 -7.06
CA VAL A 443 -7.66 -1.53 -8.12
C VAL A 443 -8.25 -1.30 -9.50
N LYS A 444 -9.49 -1.72 -9.74
CA LYS A 444 -10.17 -1.48 -11.02
C LYS A 444 -10.35 0.00 -11.33
N SER A 445 -10.55 0.86 -10.32
CA SER A 445 -10.66 2.31 -10.52
C SER A 445 -9.37 2.93 -11.05
N ILE A 446 -8.20 2.38 -10.70
CA ILE A 446 -6.90 2.93 -11.10
C ILE A 446 -6.34 2.31 -12.38
N LEU A 447 -6.82 1.15 -12.84
CA LEU A 447 -6.30 0.43 -14.03
C LEU A 447 -6.16 1.34 -15.25
N LYS A 448 -7.22 2.08 -15.61
CA LYS A 448 -7.21 2.96 -16.79
C LYS A 448 -6.21 4.12 -16.66
N SER A 449 -5.92 4.55 -15.44
CA SER A 449 -4.99 5.65 -15.19
C SER A 449 -3.55 5.18 -15.01
N SER A 450 -3.32 4.06 -14.32
CA SER A 450 -1.99 3.67 -13.79
C SER A 450 -1.55 2.26 -14.21
N GLY A 451 -2.36 1.54 -14.99
CA GLY A 451 -2.00 0.22 -15.52
C GLY A 451 -1.12 0.34 -16.75
N GLU A 452 -0.13 -0.55 -16.86
CA GLU A 452 0.86 -0.57 -17.94
C GLU A 452 0.21 -0.62 -19.34
N ARG A 453 -0.71 -1.56 -19.57
CA ARG A 453 -1.54 -1.63 -20.80
C ARG A 453 -2.11 -0.28 -21.21
N PHE A 454 -2.80 0.38 -20.28
CA PHE A 454 -3.54 1.60 -20.58
C PHE A 454 -2.61 2.80 -20.79
N LYS A 455 -1.41 2.79 -20.16
CA LYS A 455 -0.36 3.76 -20.46
C LYS A 455 0.19 3.56 -21.87
N VAL A 456 0.58 2.34 -22.23
CA VAL A 456 1.08 2.02 -23.58
C VAL A 456 0.04 2.37 -24.66
N LEU A 457 -1.23 1.98 -24.47
CA LEU A 457 -2.30 2.33 -25.42
C LEU A 457 -2.52 3.84 -25.53
N ARG A 458 -2.41 4.57 -24.41
CA ARG A 458 -2.57 6.03 -24.38
C ARG A 458 -1.41 6.72 -25.09
N ASP A 459 -0.19 6.30 -24.83
CA ASP A 459 1.02 6.86 -25.42
C ASP A 459 1.06 6.57 -26.94
N ALA A 460 0.53 5.41 -27.36
CA ALA A 460 0.32 5.05 -28.76
C ALA A 460 -0.91 5.72 -29.42
N GLY A 461 -1.69 6.53 -28.69
CA GLY A 461 -2.89 7.20 -29.20
C GLY A 461 -4.05 6.27 -29.58
N LYS A 462 -4.01 5.00 -29.16
CA LYS A 462 -5.03 3.97 -29.45
C LYS A 462 -6.24 4.10 -28.52
N PRO A 463 -7.44 3.65 -28.93
CA PRO A 463 -8.61 3.67 -28.06
C PRO A 463 -8.41 2.80 -26.80
N LEU A 464 -8.77 3.34 -25.64
CA LEU A 464 -8.64 2.67 -24.32
C LEU A 464 -9.72 1.60 -24.06
N TYR A 465 -10.50 1.25 -25.08
CA TYR A 465 -11.52 0.21 -25.03
C TYR A 465 -11.35 -0.68 -26.26
N THR A 466 -11.38 -1.99 -26.04
CA THR A 466 -11.54 -2.97 -27.11
C THR A 466 -13.03 -3.06 -27.43
N LYS A 467 -13.45 -2.77 -28.67
CA LYS A 467 -14.78 -3.19 -29.13
C LYS A 467 -14.75 -4.72 -29.18
N PRO A 468 -15.71 -5.43 -28.58
CA PRO A 468 -15.82 -6.87 -28.80
C PRO A 468 -16.06 -7.08 -30.29
N THR A 469 -15.03 -7.57 -30.98
CA THR A 469 -15.14 -8.00 -32.37
C THR A 469 -15.36 -9.50 -32.30
N ASN A 470 -16.38 -10.01 -32.99
CA ASN A 470 -16.85 -11.38 -32.91
C ASN A 470 -15.72 -12.42 -32.77
N GLY A 471 -15.64 -13.06 -31.61
CA GLY A 471 -15.13 -14.43 -31.44
C GLY A 471 -13.67 -14.74 -31.74
N VAL A 472 -12.80 -13.79 -32.10
CA VAL A 472 -11.37 -14.07 -32.33
C VAL A 472 -10.53 -13.23 -31.38
N ILE A 473 -9.89 -13.92 -30.43
CA ILE A 473 -8.82 -13.34 -29.61
C ILE A 473 -7.63 -13.17 -30.54
N ILE A 474 -7.35 -11.94 -30.96
CA ILE A 474 -6.07 -11.62 -31.57
C ILE A 474 -5.10 -11.42 -30.39
N GLU A 475 -4.24 -12.41 -30.15
CA GLU A 475 -3.04 -12.20 -29.34
C GLU A 475 -2.23 -11.08 -30.01
N VAL A 476 -2.03 -9.99 -29.28
CA VAL A 476 -1.07 -8.97 -29.68
C VAL A 476 0.25 -9.42 -29.08
N ASP A 477 1.03 -10.14 -29.88
CA ASP A 477 2.44 -10.37 -29.56
C ASP A 477 3.15 -9.00 -29.59
N VAL A 478 3.71 -8.62 -28.45
CA VAL A 478 4.60 -7.48 -28.33
C VAL A 478 6.01 -8.03 -28.50
N GLU A 479 6.51 -8.05 -29.74
CA GLU A 479 7.94 -8.20 -29.97
C GLU A 479 8.65 -6.92 -29.50
N GLU A 480 9.60 -7.10 -28.57
CA GLU A 480 10.62 -6.11 -28.24
C GLU A 480 11.44 -5.86 -29.52
N THR A 481 11.30 -4.68 -30.10
CA THR A 481 12.24 -4.21 -31.12
C THR A 481 13.21 -3.23 -30.46
N GLU A 482 14.44 -3.69 -30.33
CA GLU A 482 15.61 -2.88 -29.98
C GLU A 482 15.74 -1.72 -30.97
N GLU A 483 16.06 -0.54 -30.44
CA GLU A 483 16.37 0.65 -31.23
C GLU A 483 17.67 0.44 -32.02
N GLU A 484 17.56 0.04 -33.28
CA GLU A 484 18.61 0.32 -34.27
C GLU A 484 18.32 1.66 -34.96
N THR A 485 19.22 2.61 -34.74
CA THR A 485 19.37 3.84 -35.52
C THR A 485 19.62 3.49 -36.98
N ALA A 486 18.58 3.60 -37.81
CA ALA A 486 18.71 3.59 -39.27
C ALA A 486 18.28 4.95 -39.83
N GLU A 487 19.28 5.71 -40.30
CA GLU A 487 19.10 6.86 -41.18
C GLU A 487 18.38 6.42 -42.46
N ALA A 488 17.10 6.79 -42.61
CA ALA A 488 16.37 6.56 -43.84
C ALA A 488 16.64 7.69 -44.85
N THR A 489 17.74 7.55 -45.58
CA THR A 489 17.86 8.08 -46.95
C THR A 489 17.17 7.10 -47.89
N GLY A 490 16.02 7.48 -48.46
CA GLY A 490 15.28 6.63 -49.40
C GLY A 490 14.14 7.39 -50.09
N GLY A 491 14.29 7.66 -51.38
CA GLY A 491 13.29 8.34 -52.20
C GLY A 491 12.06 7.48 -52.47
N PHE A 492 10.87 8.10 -52.51
CA PHE A 492 9.63 7.45 -52.90
C PHE A 492 9.61 7.19 -54.41
N SER A 493 10.25 6.12 -54.88
CA SER A 493 10.14 5.65 -56.27
C SER A 493 9.49 4.27 -56.33
N GLY A 494 8.15 4.24 -56.34
CA GLY A 494 7.37 3.00 -56.46
C GLY A 494 6.30 3.11 -57.55
N ALA A 495 5.84 1.96 -58.07
CA ALA A 495 4.76 1.87 -59.07
C ALA A 495 3.49 2.69 -58.74
N PRO A 496 3.04 2.83 -57.47
CA PRO A 496 1.88 3.66 -57.12
C PRO A 496 2.10 5.16 -57.38
N VAL A 497 3.32 5.67 -57.20
CA VAL A 497 3.66 7.09 -57.44
C VAL A 497 3.59 7.41 -58.93
N MET A 498 4.10 6.52 -59.79
CA MET A 498 4.01 6.70 -61.25
C MET A 498 2.55 6.67 -61.72
N GLN A 499 1.74 5.78 -61.15
CA GLN A 499 0.32 5.69 -61.47
C GLN A 499 -0.43 6.97 -61.06
N LEU A 500 -0.14 7.52 -59.88
CA LEU A 500 -0.70 8.79 -59.41
C LEU A 500 -0.29 9.96 -60.32
N LEU A 501 1.00 10.10 -60.64
CA LEU A 501 1.50 11.19 -61.49
C LEU A 501 0.98 11.10 -62.94
N SER A 502 0.75 9.88 -63.45
CA SER A 502 0.20 9.69 -64.79
C SER A 502 -1.23 10.23 -64.94
N SER A 503 -2.02 10.26 -63.87
CA SER A 503 -3.40 10.76 -63.92
C SER A 503 -3.53 12.26 -63.61
N ILE A 504 -2.69 12.80 -62.73
CA ILE A 504 -2.73 14.24 -62.36
C ILE A 504 -1.76 15.12 -63.18
N GLY A 505 -0.82 14.52 -63.90
CA GLY A 505 0.17 15.18 -64.74
C GLY A 505 1.54 15.34 -64.06
N SER A 506 2.59 15.43 -64.87
CA SER A 506 3.96 15.67 -64.43
C SER A 506 4.29 17.16 -64.33
N PHE A 507 5.17 17.51 -63.40
CA PHE A 507 5.71 18.85 -63.22
C PHE A 507 7.19 18.83 -63.62
N ASP A 508 7.61 19.77 -64.48
CA ASP A 508 9.00 19.90 -64.91
C ASP A 508 9.65 21.10 -64.21
N THR A 509 10.61 20.80 -63.33
CA THR A 509 11.32 21.79 -62.52
C THR A 509 12.21 22.75 -63.32
N ASN A 510 12.46 22.46 -64.60
CA ASN A 510 13.27 23.33 -65.47
C ASN A 510 12.44 24.37 -66.22
N THR A 511 11.13 24.18 -66.35
CA THR A 511 10.24 25.02 -67.14
C THR A 511 9.10 25.66 -66.33
N GLN A 512 8.82 25.16 -65.12
CA GLN A 512 7.71 25.61 -64.28
C GLN A 512 8.17 26.00 -62.86
N SER A 513 7.53 27.02 -62.28
CA SER A 513 7.72 27.41 -60.87
C SER A 513 6.69 26.71 -59.98
N PRO A 514 7.07 26.17 -58.80
CA PRO A 514 6.16 25.45 -57.92
C PRO A 514 5.20 26.39 -57.19
N ASP A 515 3.95 25.93 -57.00
CA ASP A 515 2.93 26.66 -56.25
C ASP A 515 3.11 26.47 -54.73
N ASP A 516 2.66 27.45 -53.93
CA ASP A 516 2.60 27.31 -52.47
C ASP A 516 1.37 26.47 -52.07
N LEU A 517 1.56 25.16 -51.93
CA LEU A 517 0.47 24.22 -51.63
C LEU A 517 -0.14 24.43 -50.23
N LYS A 518 0.53 25.16 -49.32
CA LYS A 518 -0.04 25.46 -47.99
C LYS A 518 -1.25 26.39 -48.06
N LYS A 519 -1.50 27.04 -49.20
CA LYS A 519 -2.74 27.80 -49.43
C LYS A 519 -3.99 26.91 -49.45
N VAL A 520 -3.85 25.59 -49.69
CA VAL A 520 -4.95 24.63 -49.56
C VAL A 520 -5.10 24.22 -48.10
N LYS A 521 -6.28 24.47 -47.53
CA LYS A 521 -6.59 24.17 -46.13
C LYS A 521 -6.52 22.67 -45.90
N GLY A 522 -5.57 22.25 -45.07
CA GLY A 522 -5.28 20.84 -44.78
C GLY A 522 -3.85 20.43 -45.15
N ILE A 523 -3.18 21.20 -46.03
CA ILE A 523 -1.77 21.01 -46.39
C ILE A 523 -0.90 21.91 -45.49
N GLY A 524 -0.21 21.30 -44.52
CA GLY A 524 0.78 22.00 -43.70
C GLY A 524 2.20 21.88 -44.26
N PRO A 525 3.20 22.56 -43.68
CA PRO A 525 4.58 22.56 -44.19
C PRO A 525 5.22 21.17 -44.30
N LEU A 526 4.87 20.25 -43.40
CA LEU A 526 5.35 18.86 -43.48
C LEU A 526 4.70 18.09 -44.63
N MET A 527 3.39 18.31 -44.86
CA MET A 527 2.64 17.64 -45.92
C MET A 527 3.07 18.16 -47.30
N GLU A 528 3.28 19.46 -47.45
CA GLU A 528 3.84 20.06 -48.67
C GLU A 528 5.20 19.44 -49.03
N LYS A 529 6.11 19.27 -48.05
CA LYS A 529 7.39 18.58 -48.28
C LYS A 529 7.21 17.13 -48.75
N THR A 530 6.22 16.41 -48.21
CA THR A 530 5.93 15.03 -48.61
C THR A 530 5.35 14.98 -50.03
N LEU A 531 4.43 15.88 -50.37
CA LEU A 531 3.85 16.00 -51.72
C LEU A 531 4.92 16.34 -52.77
N ASN A 532 5.80 17.29 -52.46
CA ASN A 532 6.93 17.66 -53.31
C ASN A 532 7.87 16.46 -53.54
N LYS A 533 8.14 15.64 -52.51
CA LYS A 533 8.93 14.41 -52.66
C LYS A 533 8.30 13.38 -53.59
N ILE A 534 6.98 13.40 -53.75
CA ILE A 534 6.21 12.47 -54.59
C ILE A 534 5.96 13.07 -56.00
N GLY A 535 6.40 14.31 -56.27
CA GLY A 535 6.31 14.93 -57.60
C GLY A 535 5.11 15.87 -57.79
N ILE A 536 4.43 16.26 -56.71
CA ILE A 536 3.25 17.14 -56.74
C ILE A 536 3.68 18.52 -56.25
N PHE A 537 3.66 19.50 -57.17
CA PHE A 537 4.20 20.84 -56.93
C PHE A 537 3.23 21.96 -57.32
N SER A 538 2.11 21.67 -57.98
CA SER A 538 1.18 22.69 -58.50
C SER A 538 -0.26 22.48 -58.04
N PHE A 539 -1.02 23.58 -57.95
CA PHE A 539 -2.47 23.54 -57.74
C PHE A 539 -3.16 22.80 -58.89
N LEU A 540 -2.63 22.86 -60.11
CA LEU A 540 -3.18 22.14 -61.25
C LEU A 540 -3.17 20.63 -61.05
N GLN A 541 -2.08 20.07 -60.51
CA GLN A 541 -2.00 18.64 -60.19
C GLN A 541 -3.00 18.27 -59.09
N VAL A 542 -3.09 19.06 -58.01
CA VAL A 542 -4.03 18.80 -56.90
C VAL A 542 -5.49 18.93 -57.37
N SER A 543 -5.79 19.86 -58.27
CA SER A 543 -7.15 20.10 -58.80
C SER A 543 -7.73 18.94 -59.61
N LYS A 544 -6.87 18.06 -60.12
CA LYS A 544 -7.25 16.90 -60.94
C LYS A 544 -7.48 15.63 -60.13
N MET A 545 -7.24 15.67 -58.81
CA MET A 545 -7.45 14.51 -57.95
C MET A 545 -8.93 14.16 -57.84
N THR A 546 -9.26 12.90 -58.09
CA THR A 546 -10.57 12.31 -57.81
C THR A 546 -10.44 11.30 -56.66
N GLU A 547 -11.52 10.62 -56.31
CA GLU A 547 -11.53 9.57 -55.29
C GLU A 547 -10.45 8.49 -55.55
N LYS A 548 -10.16 8.18 -56.82
CA LYS A 548 -9.09 7.23 -57.18
C LYS A 548 -7.70 7.75 -56.79
N GLU A 549 -7.39 9.01 -57.10
CA GLU A 549 -6.12 9.64 -56.78
C GLU A 549 -5.94 9.86 -55.29
N TYR A 550 -7.02 10.18 -54.56
CA TYR A 550 -6.95 10.30 -53.10
C TYR A 550 -6.62 8.96 -52.44
N ASN A 551 -7.26 7.87 -52.86
CA ASN A 551 -6.94 6.54 -52.36
C ASN A 551 -5.49 6.13 -52.67
N LEU A 552 -4.98 6.48 -53.85
CA LEU A 552 -3.57 6.27 -54.20
C LEU A 552 -2.63 7.12 -53.32
N LEU A 553 -2.95 8.39 -53.11
CA LEU A 553 -2.17 9.29 -52.26
C LEU A 553 -2.12 8.80 -50.80
N ASP A 554 -3.24 8.31 -50.27
CA ASP A 554 -3.32 7.74 -48.93
C ASP A 554 -2.48 6.46 -48.80
N SER A 555 -2.48 5.61 -49.84
CA SER A 555 -1.66 4.39 -49.88
C SER A 555 -0.16 4.70 -49.91
N ILE A 556 0.25 5.83 -50.50
CA ILE A 556 1.66 6.24 -50.63
C ILE A 556 2.15 6.96 -49.38
N THR A 557 1.34 7.87 -48.83
CA THR A 557 1.77 8.74 -47.72
C THR A 557 1.56 8.10 -46.35
N GLY A 558 0.68 7.08 -46.24
CA GLY A 558 0.40 6.32 -45.01
C GLY A 558 -0.13 7.18 -43.85
N SER A 559 -0.35 8.47 -44.08
CA SER A 559 -0.56 9.49 -43.06
C SER A 559 -1.93 10.12 -43.26
N PHE A 560 -2.89 9.74 -42.42
CA PHE A 560 -4.28 10.25 -42.39
C PHE A 560 -5.15 9.91 -43.63
N PRO A 561 -5.52 8.63 -43.81
CA PRO A 561 -6.39 8.21 -44.92
C PRO A 561 -7.71 9.00 -44.97
N GLY A 562 -8.10 9.45 -46.16
CA GLY A 562 -9.35 10.15 -46.44
C GLY A 562 -9.34 11.65 -46.12
N ARG A 563 -8.22 12.20 -45.61
CA ARG A 563 -8.16 13.62 -45.24
C ARG A 563 -8.23 14.55 -46.45
N ALA A 564 -7.48 14.24 -47.51
CA ALA A 564 -7.44 15.07 -48.71
C ALA A 564 -8.82 15.16 -49.39
N GLN A 565 -9.58 14.06 -49.38
CA GLN A 565 -10.94 14.01 -49.89
C GLN A 565 -11.94 14.73 -48.98
N ARG A 566 -11.87 14.50 -47.66
CA ARG A 566 -12.77 15.13 -46.68
C ARG A 566 -12.61 16.65 -46.64
N ASP A 567 -11.37 17.12 -46.74
CA ASP A 567 -11.06 18.55 -46.70
C ASP A 567 -11.19 19.18 -48.12
N ASP A 568 -11.64 18.44 -49.14
CA ASP A 568 -11.84 18.88 -50.53
C ASP A 568 -10.65 19.64 -51.16
N TRP A 569 -9.48 19.00 -51.17
CA TRP A 569 -8.26 19.64 -51.69
C TRP A 569 -8.36 20.01 -53.17
N ALA A 570 -8.96 19.15 -53.99
CA ALA A 570 -9.15 19.41 -55.42
C ALA A 570 -10.08 20.60 -55.66
N GLY A 571 -11.19 20.74 -54.92
CA GLY A 571 -12.09 21.88 -55.02
C GLY A 571 -11.41 23.20 -54.63
N GLN A 572 -10.65 23.18 -53.54
CA GLN A 572 -9.87 24.35 -53.10
C GLN A 572 -8.78 24.74 -54.11
N ALA A 573 -8.05 23.75 -54.66
CA ALA A 573 -7.03 23.99 -55.67
C ALA A 573 -7.62 24.58 -56.97
N LYS A 574 -8.81 24.13 -57.40
CA LYS A 574 -9.54 24.75 -58.53
C LYS A 574 -9.86 26.22 -58.28
N GLY A 575 -10.27 26.57 -57.05
CA GLY A 575 -10.54 27.95 -56.66
C GLY A 575 -9.29 28.84 -56.76
N LEU A 576 -8.12 28.31 -56.40
CA LEU A 576 -6.85 29.03 -56.45
C LEU A 576 -6.32 29.22 -57.89
N ILE A 577 -6.53 28.25 -58.78
CA ILE A 577 -6.15 28.38 -60.21
C ILE A 577 -6.93 29.50 -60.91
N ASN A 578 -8.19 29.73 -60.51
CA ASN A 578 -9.05 30.75 -61.12
C ASN A 578 -8.81 32.17 -60.59
N LEU A 579 -7.98 32.34 -59.56
CA LEU A 579 -7.61 33.66 -59.00
C LEU A 579 -6.37 34.27 -59.66
N ASP A 580 -5.57 33.47 -60.39
CA ASP A 580 -4.34 33.89 -61.08
C ASP A 580 -4.52 34.03 -62.61
N LYS A 581 -5.76 34.13 -63.10
CA LYS A 581 -6.13 34.59 -64.45
C LYS A 581 -6.94 35.87 -64.36
#